data_AF-A0A924NMP4-F1
#
_entry.id   AF-A0A924NMP4-F1
#
_cell.length_a   1.000
_cell.length_b   1.000
_cell.length_c   1.000
_cell.angle_alpha   90.00
_cell.angle_beta   90.00
_cell.angle_gamma   90.00
#
_symmetry.space_group_name_H-M   'P 1'
#
loop_
_entity.id
_entity.type
_entity.pdbx_description
1 polymer ?
#
loop_
_entity_poly.entity_id
_entity_poly.type
_entity_poly.pdbx_seq_one_letter_code
_entity_poly.pdbx_strand_id
1 'polypeptide(L)'
;MSRRTGPTLAERVGLTSTGEPVGPAAPDRAVVQRHCWVLDPPDAPGRWPGLLVEWRQASGAWQGRVVYVTSPAPGESVVVEAWLPAPGLRPG
;
A
#
# COMPACT_ATOMS: atom_id res chain seq x y z
N MET A 1 4.46 -37.93 14.16
CA MET A 1 4.18 -36.49 14.35
C MET A 1 3.97 -35.84 12.99
N SER A 2 2.72 -35.61 12.56
CA SER A 2 2.43 -35.05 11.22
C SER A 2 2.27 -33.54 11.32
N ARG A 3 3.09 -32.77 10.59
CA ARG A 3 2.95 -31.31 10.46
C ARG A 3 1.91 -31.04 9.37
N ARG A 4 0.79 -30.39 9.72
CA ARG A 4 -0.17 -29.89 8.73
C ARG A 4 0.45 -28.69 8.01
N THR A 5 0.91 -28.90 6.78
CA THR A 5 1.28 -27.82 5.87
C THR A 5 -0.01 -27.27 5.26
N GLY A 6 -0.37 -26.03 5.60
CA GLY A 6 -1.50 -25.35 4.96
C GLY A 6 -1.22 -25.07 3.48
N PRO A 7 -2.25 -24.75 2.68
CA PRO A 7 -2.08 -24.48 1.26
C PRO A 7 -1.06 -23.37 1.04
N THR A 8 -0.19 -23.59 0.06
CA THR A 8 0.80 -22.65 -0.43
C THR A 8 0.14 -21.38 -0.93
N LEU A 9 0.93 -20.30 -1.05
CA LEU A 9 0.43 -19.04 -1.61
C LEU A 9 -0.15 -19.26 -3.02
N ALA A 10 0.49 -20.09 -3.84
CA ALA A 10 0.05 -20.41 -5.19
C ALA A 10 -1.32 -21.11 -5.22
N GLU A 11 -1.54 -22.09 -4.34
CA GLU A 11 -2.81 -22.81 -4.25
C GLU A 11 -3.97 -21.89 -3.81
N ARG A 12 -3.70 -20.94 -2.89
CA ARG A 12 -4.72 -19.97 -2.46
C ARG A 12 -5.15 -19.04 -3.60
N VAL A 13 -4.21 -18.63 -4.46
CA VAL A 13 -4.50 -17.79 -5.64
C VAL A 13 -5.31 -18.55 -6.69
N GLY A 14 -5.03 -19.84 -6.88
CA GLY A 14 -5.80 -20.70 -7.77
C GLY A 14 -7.27 -20.82 -7.36
N LEU A 15 -7.53 -20.95 -6.06
CA LEU A 15 -8.89 -21.06 -5.52
C LEU A 15 -9.73 -19.78 -5.67
N THR A 16 -9.10 -18.61 -5.74
CA THR A 16 -9.81 -17.33 -5.97
C THR A 16 -10.12 -17.05 -7.45
N SER A 17 -9.56 -17.83 -8.37
CA SER A 17 -9.60 -17.56 -9.82
C SER A 17 -10.62 -18.47 -10.52
N THR A 18 -11.89 -18.44 -10.10
CA THR A 18 -12.98 -19.14 -10.80
C THR A 18 -13.71 -18.20 -11.75
N GLY A 19 -12.97 -17.63 -12.70
CA GLY A 19 -13.47 -16.78 -13.78
C GLY A 19 -12.76 -17.14 -15.09
N GLU A 20 -13.56 -17.24 -16.16
CA GLU A 20 -13.21 -17.71 -17.52
C GLU A 20 -11.95 -17.04 -18.14
N PRO A 21 -11.12 -17.76 -18.94
CA PRO A 21 -9.87 -17.21 -19.46
C PRO A 21 -10.13 -16.22 -20.61
N VAL A 22 -10.27 -14.94 -20.27
CA VAL A 22 -10.06 -13.84 -21.23
C VAL A 22 -8.55 -13.74 -21.48
N GLY A 23 -8.12 -13.88 -22.74
CA GLY A 23 -6.72 -13.68 -23.15
C GLY A 23 -6.18 -12.33 -22.66
N PRO A 24 -4.86 -12.11 -22.55
CA PRO A 24 -4.32 -10.96 -21.85
C PRO A 24 -4.58 -9.67 -22.63
N ALA A 25 -5.78 -9.09 -22.46
CA ALA A 25 -5.85 -7.66 -22.27
C ALA A 25 -4.94 -7.40 -21.08
N ALA A 26 -3.78 -6.80 -21.32
CA ALA A 26 -2.98 -6.22 -20.26
C ALA A 26 -3.99 -5.49 -19.36
N PRO A 27 -4.03 -5.76 -18.03
CA PRO A 27 -4.89 -4.97 -17.19
C PRO A 27 -4.52 -3.54 -17.53
N ASP A 28 -5.48 -2.75 -18.00
CA ASP A 28 -5.41 -1.32 -17.77
C ASP A 28 -5.15 -1.27 -16.27
N ARG A 29 -3.90 -1.05 -15.89
CA ARG A 29 -3.45 -1.14 -14.51
C ARG A 29 -3.95 0.16 -13.94
N ALA A 30 -5.27 0.27 -13.85
CA ALA A 30 -5.99 1.36 -13.26
C ALA A 30 -5.29 1.52 -11.94
N VAL A 31 -4.56 2.62 -11.83
CA VAL A 31 -3.86 2.99 -10.62
C VAL A 31 -4.97 3.40 -9.69
N VAL A 32 -5.66 2.41 -9.12
CA VAL A 32 -6.66 2.62 -8.09
C VAL A 32 -5.87 3.15 -6.92
N GLN A 33 -5.92 4.47 -6.76
CA GLN A 33 -5.39 5.15 -5.58
C GLN A 33 -6.00 4.45 -4.36
N ARG A 34 -5.15 4.03 -3.43
CA ARG A 34 -5.58 3.27 -2.26
C ARG A 34 -5.49 4.15 -1.04
N HIS A 35 -6.54 4.17 -0.23
CA HIS A 35 -6.45 4.74 1.10
C HIS A 35 -5.44 3.94 1.92
N CYS A 36 -4.59 4.65 2.63
CA CYS A 36 -3.65 4.08 3.58
C CYS A 36 -3.50 5.01 4.78
N TRP A 37 -2.93 4.46 5.85
CA TRP A 37 -2.48 5.21 7.00
C TRP A 37 -0.97 5.39 6.94
N VAL A 38 -0.53 6.63 7.07
CA VAL A 38 0.88 7.01 7.25
C VAL A 38 1.19 6.98 8.74
N LEU A 39 2.26 6.27 9.13
CA LEU A 39 2.68 6.12 10.52
C LEU A 39 3.94 6.92 10.80
N ASP A 40 3.87 7.71 11.87
CA ASP A 40 4.97 8.44 12.52
C ASP A 40 5.93 9.13 11.53
N PRO A 41 5.43 10.00 10.62
CA PRO A 41 6.32 10.77 9.77
C PRO A 41 7.17 11.72 10.62
N PRO A 42 8.43 12.02 10.21
CA PRO A 42 9.40 12.72 11.04
C PRO A 42 8.93 14.06 11.61
N ASP A 43 8.21 14.85 10.81
CA ASP A 43 7.77 16.20 11.17
C ASP A 43 6.37 16.24 11.82
N ALA A 44 5.68 15.09 11.89
CA ALA A 44 4.33 14.99 12.45
C ALA A 44 4.05 13.59 13.02
N PRO A 45 4.60 13.22 14.20
CA PRO A 45 4.37 11.92 14.81
C PRO A 45 2.87 11.56 14.94
N GLY A 46 2.52 10.27 14.86
CA GLY A 46 1.15 9.80 14.89
C GLY A 46 0.67 9.13 13.59
N ARG A 47 -0.65 8.95 13.47
CA ARG A 47 -1.28 8.22 12.36
C ARG A 47 -2.12 9.17 11.50
N TRP A 48 -1.78 9.27 10.22
CA TRP A 48 -2.41 10.21 9.28
C TRP A 48 -3.10 9.50 8.13
N PRO A 49 -4.30 9.93 7.72
CA PRO A 49 -4.96 9.41 6.52
C PRO A 49 -4.20 9.89 5.27
N GLY A 50 -3.98 8.98 4.33
CA GLY A 50 -3.29 9.27 3.08
C GLY A 50 -3.80 8.48 1.89
N LEU A 51 -3.39 8.91 0.71
CA LEU A 51 -3.65 8.26 -0.57
C LEU A 51 -2.32 7.76 -1.15
N LEU A 52 -2.21 6.44 -1.24
CA LEU A 52 -1.12 5.77 -1.91
C LEU A 52 -1.36 5.80 -3.42
N VAL A 53 -0.46 6.49 -4.14
CA VAL A 53 -0.59 6.73 -5.58
C VAL A 53 0.31 5.83 -6.41
N GLU A 54 1.46 5.42 -5.87
CA GLU A 54 2.46 4.66 -6.63
C GLU A 54 3.33 3.80 -5.71
N TRP A 55 3.84 2.68 -6.23
CA TRP A 55 4.90 1.88 -5.60
C TRP A 55 6.16 1.89 -6.46
N ARG A 56 7.32 1.99 -5.82
CA ARG A 56 8.63 1.74 -6.45
C ARG A 56 9.52 0.88 -5.58
N GLN A 57 10.50 0.23 -6.18
CA GLN A 57 11.66 -0.29 -5.46
C GLN A 57 12.79 0.74 -5.50
N ALA A 58 13.40 1.01 -4.35
CA ALA A 58 14.58 1.85 -4.21
C ALA A 58 15.53 1.19 -3.20
N SER A 59 16.79 1.00 -3.59
CA SER A 59 17.83 0.39 -2.75
C SER A 59 17.43 -0.97 -2.14
N GLY A 60 16.71 -1.80 -2.90
CA GLY A 60 16.27 -3.13 -2.46
C GLY A 60 15.04 -3.14 -1.52
N ALA A 61 14.45 -1.98 -1.25
CA ALA A 61 13.25 -1.85 -0.43
C ALA A 61 12.09 -1.22 -1.21
N TRP A 62 10.86 -1.60 -0.85
CA TRP A 62 9.66 -0.99 -1.41
C TRP A 62 9.34 0.35 -0.73
N GLN A 63 9.03 1.35 -1.55
CA GLN A 63 8.53 2.64 -1.12
C GLN A 63 7.21 2.93 -1.81
N GLY A 64 6.27 3.52 -1.07
CA GLY A 64 5.01 4.03 -1.60
C GLY A 64 5.06 5.55 -1.68
N ARG A 65 4.62 6.12 -2.81
CA ARG A 65 4.37 7.56 -2.93
C ARG A 65 3.00 7.84 -2.34
N VAL A 66 2.94 8.71 -1.33
CA VAL A 66 1.71 8.98 -0.59
C VAL A 66 1.49 10.48 -0.50
N VAL A 67 0.24 10.89 -0.71
CA VAL A 67 -0.26 12.22 -0.43
C VAL A 67 -1.07 12.17 0.86
N TYR A 68 -0.74 13.00 1.85
CA TYR A 68 -1.44 13.05 3.14
C TYR A 68 -1.43 14.47 3.70
N VAL A 69 -2.31 14.77 4.65
CA VAL A 69 -2.39 16.08 5.30
C VAL A 69 -1.94 15.96 6.74
N THR A 70 -1.04 16.84 7.16
CA THR A 70 -0.62 17.00 8.56
C THR A 70 -1.11 18.33 9.12
N SER A 71 -1.16 18.43 10.46
CA SER A 71 -1.50 19.65 11.19
C SER A 71 -0.40 19.94 12.21
N PRO A 72 0.73 20.55 11.79
CA PRO A 72 1.88 20.76 12.66
C PRO A 72 1.62 21.78 13.78
N ALA A 73 0.66 22.70 13.57
CA ALA A 73 0.22 23.67 14.56
C ALA A 73 -1.31 23.87 14.51
N PRO A 74 -1.94 24.39 15.58
CA PRO A 74 -3.37 24.69 15.59
C PRO A 74 -3.75 25.68 14.48
N GLY A 75 -4.72 25.28 13.65
CA GLY A 75 -5.18 26.11 12.51
C GLY A 75 -4.33 25.99 11.25
N GLU A 76 -3.25 25.20 11.27
CA GLU A 76 -2.43 24.93 10.10
C GLU A 76 -2.75 23.57 9.48
N SER A 77 -2.68 23.51 8.15
CA SER A 77 -2.82 22.26 7.40
C SER A 77 -1.81 22.26 6.26
N VAL A 78 -1.01 21.20 6.20
CA VAL A 78 0.05 21.04 5.21
C VAL A 78 -0.22 19.78 4.41
N VAL A 79 -0.29 19.91 3.09
CA VAL A 79 -0.35 18.76 2.19
C VAL A 79 1.08 18.30 1.93
N VAL A 80 1.36 17.05 2.25
CA VAL A 80 2.66 16.43 2.08
C VAL A 80 2.55 15.36 1.00
N GLU A 81 3.48 15.40 0.05
CA GLU A 81 3.70 14.31 -0.91
C GLU A 81 5.11 13.75 -0.70
N ALA A 82 5.21 12.47 -0.34
CA ALA A 82 6.48 11.84 -0.01
C ALA A 82 6.55 10.38 -0.44
N TRP A 83 7.78 9.91 -0.69
CA TRP A 83 8.08 8.48 -0.77
C TRP A 83 8.36 7.94 0.64
N LEU A 84 7.52 7.03 1.11
CA LEU A 84 7.62 6.44 2.43
C LEU A 84 7.96 4.95 2.33
N PRO A 85 8.78 4.41 3.25
CA PRO A 85 9.07 2.98 3.28
C PRO A 85 7.79 2.18 3.58
N ALA A 86 7.62 1.02 2.95
CA ALA A 86 6.42 0.20 3.11
C ALA A 86 6.01 -0.09 4.57
N PRO A 87 6.93 -0.31 5.54
CA PRO A 87 6.57 -0.49 6.95
C PRO A 87 5.86 0.71 7.59
N GLY A 88 6.04 1.92 7.05
CA GLY A 88 5.35 3.14 7.51
C GLY A 88 3.94 3.31 6.94
N LEU A 89 3.46 2.37 6.12
CA LEU A 89 2.15 2.43 5.48
C LEU A 89 1.27 1.27 5.94
N ARG A 90 0.03 1.55 6.35
CA ARG A 90 -0.96 0.52 6.68
C ARG A 90 -2.19 0.62 5.77
N PRO A 91 -2.79 -0.51 5.37
CA PRO A 91 -4.08 -0.50 4.68
C PRO A 91 -5.16 0.22 5.50
N GLY A 92 -6.05 0.92 4.78
CA GLY A 92 -7.23 1.61 5.28
C GLY A 92 -8.20 0.71 6.02
#